data_AF-A0A8H7ANN3-F1
#
_entry.id   AF-A0A8H7ANN3-F1
#
_cell.length_a   1.000
_cell.length_b   1.000
_cell.length_c   1.000
_cell.angle_alpha   90.00
_cell.angle_beta   90.00
_cell.angle_gamma   90.00
#
_symmetry.space_group_name_H-M   'P 1'
#
loop_
_entity.id
_entity.type
_entity.pdbx_description
1 polymer ?
#
loop_
_entity_poly.entity_id
_entity_poly.type
_entity_poly.pdbx_seq_one_letter_code
_entity_poly.pdbx_strand_id
1 'polypeptide(L)'
;MVAQTLHLHFIVRSSAPDSVSLTHCGQTWHISKEERDVSSHEVPEFVCISYAWGGGRVPSPLDNNHSISDNTVPALTAAMSARPRCMRFWIDAFCVPTEGDSRRATLASMGWIYSLAAEVICVLSPAARSIIDQISKSDSIDEAALNAMEKDEWVSRAWTYQEVVNSPSIFFTCAALGNSSATDEDSSHGLIDGLHFLNCIGYTLSRLPGTHLQKSHQFPCLDAFQELIADWRLAMYQERSALQVLTNMDRRTQERPQDRYYAMIGAISRVPPSLSAVGNACEEFMAICEGKGDYSLIFTATERETEEGRRWRPRSTANLQSLLPWHLTGESQPGHLDNEKGALCLDQMVELQMGEPDDSAMSYIYVWVSLLQEPGDEKLPREESIFKCLKMMGFKGVSSCLYTEAGYFFPWKPIAHSGTVKIMVSLALTWGVGAPGLACERHGQDVVYTPGALIGRVGSERASSVVLS
;
A
#
# COMPACT_ATOMS: atom_id res chain seq x y z
N MET A 1 21.02 20.36 0.26
CA MET A 1 19.70 20.17 0.89
C MET A 1 19.54 21.21 1.98
N VAL A 2 18.48 22.00 1.95
CA VAL A 2 18.13 22.88 3.07
C VAL A 2 17.67 21.98 4.21
N ALA A 3 18.21 22.13 5.41
CA ALA A 3 17.73 21.41 6.58
C ALA A 3 16.25 21.76 6.79
N GLN A 4 15.36 20.78 6.62
CA GLN A 4 13.96 20.93 7.00
C GLN A 4 13.86 20.63 8.49
N THR A 5 13.48 21.61 9.29
CA THR A 5 13.10 21.39 10.68
C THR A 5 11.66 20.85 10.69
N LEU A 6 11.44 19.68 11.30
CA LEU A 6 10.11 19.14 11.52
C LEU A 6 9.75 19.33 13.00
N HIS A 7 8.59 19.93 13.26
CA HIS A 7 8.06 20.02 14.61
C HIS A 7 7.36 18.70 14.93
N LEU A 8 7.94 17.92 15.86
CA LEU A 8 7.36 16.69 16.36
C LEU A 8 6.67 16.97 17.69
N HIS A 9 5.39 16.62 17.77
CA HIS A 9 4.67 16.64 19.03
C HIS A 9 4.56 15.21 19.56
N PHE A 10 4.62 15.05 20.87
CA PHE A 10 4.47 13.76 21.55
C PHE A 10 3.52 13.88 22.72
N ILE A 11 2.83 12.79 23.04
CA ILE A 11 2.11 12.63 24.29
C ILE A 11 3.08 12.05 25.30
N VAL A 12 3.44 12.84 26.31
CA VAL A 12 4.46 12.47 27.28
C VAL A 12 3.91 12.48 28.70
N ARG A 13 4.46 11.59 29.53
CA ARG A 13 4.09 11.50 30.93
C ARG A 13 4.66 12.69 31.70
N SER A 14 3.82 13.37 32.49
CA SER A 14 4.24 14.44 33.42
C SER A 14 4.08 14.03 34.86
N SER A 15 4.92 14.61 35.71
CA SER A 15 4.69 14.71 37.17
C SER A 15 4.07 16.06 37.57
N ALA A 16 3.99 17.04 36.66
CA ALA A 16 3.47 18.37 36.92
C ALA A 16 1.99 18.47 36.46
N PRO A 17 1.10 19.03 37.30
CA PRO A 17 -0.28 19.30 36.93
C PRO A 17 -0.35 20.54 36.04
N ASP A 18 -0.09 20.38 34.74
CA ASP A 18 -0.45 21.38 33.75
C ASP A 18 -1.97 21.38 33.50
N SER A 19 -2.51 22.54 33.10
CA SER A 19 -3.96 22.79 33.04
C SER A 19 -4.72 22.01 31.97
N VAL A 20 -4.02 21.38 31.01
CA VAL A 20 -4.63 20.54 29.98
C VAL A 20 -3.90 19.21 29.93
N SER A 21 -4.52 18.16 30.47
CA SER A 21 -3.91 16.85 30.58
C SER A 21 -4.94 15.72 30.56
N LEU A 22 -4.48 14.54 30.17
CA LEU A 22 -5.24 13.29 30.18
C LEU A 22 -4.73 12.42 31.33
N THR A 23 -5.63 11.90 32.17
CA THR A 23 -5.26 10.96 33.23
C THR A 23 -5.67 9.53 32.84
N HIS A 24 -4.71 8.61 32.86
CA HIS A 24 -4.95 7.17 32.60
C HIS A 24 -4.03 6.32 33.49
N CYS A 25 -4.57 5.24 34.08
CA CYS A 25 -3.83 4.34 34.99
C CYS A 25 -3.03 5.07 36.09
N GLY A 26 -3.59 6.16 36.66
CA GLY A 26 -2.92 6.96 37.70
C GLY A 26 -1.75 7.81 37.20
N GLN A 27 -1.60 7.96 35.88
CA GLN A 27 -0.55 8.78 35.25
C GLN A 27 -1.19 9.95 34.50
N THR A 28 -0.52 11.10 34.52
CA THR A 28 -0.94 12.31 33.82
C THR A 28 -0.11 12.51 32.56
N TRP A 29 -0.79 12.78 31.45
CA TRP A 29 -0.21 12.90 30.11
C TRP A 29 -0.52 14.26 29.50
N HIS A 30 0.43 14.83 28.77
CA HIS A 30 0.30 16.13 28.10
C HIS A 30 1.02 16.11 26.74
N ILE A 31 0.75 17.12 25.92
CA ILE A 31 1.44 17.30 24.64
C ILE A 31 2.76 18.06 24.88
N SER A 32 3.88 17.41 24.58
CA SER A 32 5.19 18.06 24.45
C SER A 32 5.44 18.45 23.00
N LYS A 33 5.89 19.68 22.77
CA LYS A 33 6.29 20.17 21.44
C LYS A 33 7.81 20.18 21.37
N GLU A 34 8.38 19.34 20.52
CA GLU A 34 9.83 19.24 20.35
C GLU A 34 10.20 19.63 18.92
N GLU A 35 11.07 20.62 18.77
CA GLU A 35 11.64 20.97 17.46
C GLU A 35 12.78 20.00 17.14
N ARG A 36 12.71 19.32 16.00
CA ARG A 36 13.75 18.36 15.59
C ARG A 36 14.22 18.67 14.18
N ASP A 37 15.54 18.68 14.03
CA ASP A 37 16.16 18.69 12.71
C ASP A 37 16.03 17.28 12.12
N VAL A 38 15.43 17.17 10.94
CA VAL A 38 15.26 15.91 10.20
C VAL A 38 16.61 15.22 9.93
N SER A 39 17.71 15.98 9.90
CA SER A 39 19.07 15.47 9.74
C SER A 39 19.69 14.95 11.04
N SER A 40 19.10 15.23 12.20
CA SER A 40 19.59 14.72 13.49
C SER A 40 19.07 13.31 13.75
N HIS A 41 19.97 12.36 14.07
CA HIS A 41 19.60 10.99 14.44
C HIS A 41 19.14 10.85 15.90
N GLU A 42 19.03 11.97 16.64
CA GLU A 42 18.63 11.99 18.05
C GLU A 42 17.12 12.19 18.19
N VAL A 43 16.35 11.18 17.77
CA VAL A 43 14.91 11.12 18.04
C VAL A 43 14.71 10.29 19.31
N PRO A 44 14.07 10.83 20.36
CA PRO A 44 13.82 10.06 21.58
C PRO A 44 12.93 8.87 21.26
N GLU A 45 13.13 7.74 21.94
CA GLU A 45 12.29 6.55 21.76
C GLU A 45 10.80 6.86 22.03
N PHE A 46 9.93 6.45 21.12
CA PHE A 46 8.48 6.64 21.18
C PHE A 46 7.73 5.52 20.46
N VAL A 47 6.44 5.39 20.79
CA VAL A 47 5.52 4.42 20.16
C VAL A 47 4.50 5.16 19.31
N CYS A 48 4.36 4.77 18.05
CA CYS A 48 3.28 5.27 17.19
C CYS A 48 2.00 4.46 17.43
N ILE A 49 0.86 5.14 17.35
CA ILE A 49 -0.46 4.51 17.43
C ILE A 49 -1.15 4.66 16.08
N SER A 50 -1.60 3.54 15.54
CA SER A 50 -2.31 3.44 14.27
C SER A 50 -3.75 3.00 14.57
N TYR A 51 -4.75 3.77 14.16
CA TYR A 51 -6.16 3.50 14.46
C TYR A 51 -7.08 4.11 13.39
N ALA A 52 -8.31 3.61 13.29
CA ALA A 52 -9.32 4.18 12.41
C ALA A 52 -10.04 5.34 13.10
N TRP A 53 -10.12 6.50 12.44
CA TRP A 53 -10.78 7.69 12.99
C TRP A 53 -12.30 7.51 13.14
N GLY A 54 -12.96 6.73 12.29
CA GLY A 54 -14.41 6.69 12.26
C GLY A 54 -15.07 8.05 11.98
N GLY A 55 -16.40 8.05 11.98
CA GLY A 55 -17.22 9.24 11.66
C GLY A 55 -17.50 10.17 12.84
N GLY A 56 -17.37 9.70 14.08
CA GLY A 56 -17.71 10.48 15.28
C GLY A 56 -16.65 11.52 15.63
N ARG A 57 -17.06 12.59 16.31
CA ARG A 57 -16.18 13.67 16.76
C ARG A 57 -16.52 14.09 18.19
N VAL A 58 -15.48 14.31 18.99
CA VAL A 58 -15.59 14.76 20.39
C VAL A 58 -14.56 15.86 20.69
N PRO A 59 -14.78 16.71 21.71
CA PRO A 59 -13.77 17.67 22.15
C PRO A 59 -12.46 16.99 22.55
N SER A 60 -11.34 17.57 22.17
CA SER A 60 -10.02 17.08 22.57
C SER A 60 -9.79 17.31 24.06
N PRO A 61 -9.37 16.29 24.83
CA PRO A 61 -8.97 16.46 26.22
C PRO A 61 -7.61 17.16 26.36
N LEU A 62 -6.85 17.29 25.27
CA LEU A 62 -5.51 17.85 25.23
C LEU A 62 -5.44 19.22 24.51
N ASP A 63 -6.57 19.69 23.95
CA ASP A 63 -6.71 21.00 23.31
C ASP A 63 -8.19 21.44 23.30
N ASN A 64 -8.54 22.44 24.10
CA ASN A 64 -9.94 22.89 24.26
C ASN A 64 -10.55 23.48 22.97
N ASN A 65 -9.73 23.82 21.96
CA ASN A 65 -10.20 24.46 20.72
C ASN A 65 -10.31 23.50 19.54
N HIS A 66 -10.07 22.20 19.75
CA HIS A 66 -10.03 21.22 18.67
C HIS A 66 -10.96 20.03 18.94
N SER A 67 -11.61 19.56 17.88
CA SER A 67 -12.39 18.32 17.90
C SER A 67 -11.59 17.20 17.27
N ILE A 68 -11.56 16.05 17.93
CA ILE A 68 -10.84 14.84 17.52
C ILE A 68 -11.84 13.72 17.20
N SER A 69 -11.36 12.64 16.60
CA SER A 69 -12.12 11.40 16.47
C SER A 69 -12.53 10.86 17.85
N ASP A 70 -13.74 10.33 17.97
CA ASP A 70 -14.22 9.62 19.16
C ASP A 70 -13.48 8.30 19.42
N ASN A 71 -12.75 7.77 18.44
CA ASN A 71 -11.87 6.61 18.58
C ASN A 71 -10.46 6.98 19.10
N THR A 72 -10.07 8.24 19.07
CA THR A 72 -8.69 8.68 19.42
C THR A 72 -8.32 8.34 20.86
N VAL A 73 -9.16 8.74 21.82
CA VAL A 73 -8.89 8.51 23.25
C VAL A 73 -8.96 7.02 23.58
N PRO A 74 -9.97 6.24 23.14
CA PRO A 74 -9.97 4.79 23.28
C PRO A 74 -8.73 4.10 22.70
N ALA A 75 -8.24 4.55 21.55
CA ALA A 75 -7.04 4.00 20.94
C ALA A 75 -5.79 4.30 21.79
N LEU A 76 -5.66 5.55 22.24
CA LEU A 76 -4.57 5.99 23.10
C LEU A 76 -4.54 5.22 24.43
N THR A 77 -5.69 5.05 25.09
CA THR A 77 -5.76 4.35 26.37
C THR A 77 -5.47 2.85 26.20
N ALA A 78 -5.94 2.21 25.13
CA ALA A 78 -5.60 0.83 24.81
C ALA A 78 -4.09 0.63 24.62
N ALA A 79 -3.44 1.52 23.86
CA ALA A 79 -1.99 1.47 23.67
C ALA A 79 -1.20 1.73 24.96
N MET A 80 -1.61 2.72 25.77
CA MET A 80 -1.01 2.99 27.07
C MET A 80 -1.12 1.81 28.03
N SER A 81 -2.28 1.14 28.05
CA SER A 81 -2.49 -0.07 28.85
C SER A 81 -1.65 -1.25 28.35
N ALA A 82 -1.48 -1.41 27.03
CA ALA A 82 -0.62 -2.45 26.45
C ALA A 82 0.88 -2.18 26.67
N ARG A 83 1.27 -0.92 26.90
CA ARG A 83 2.65 -0.48 27.14
C ARG A 83 2.78 0.46 28.35
N PRO A 84 2.58 -0.03 29.58
CA PRO A 84 2.56 0.81 30.78
C PRO A 84 3.92 1.46 31.13
N ARG A 85 5.01 0.98 30.53
CA ARG A 85 6.38 1.51 30.70
C ARG A 85 6.78 2.52 29.62
N CYS A 86 5.98 2.66 28.56
CA CYS A 86 6.25 3.65 27.53
C CYS A 86 6.09 5.06 28.12
N MET A 87 6.96 5.98 27.70
CA MET A 87 6.97 7.36 28.21
C MET A 87 6.53 8.38 27.16
N ARG A 88 6.46 7.98 25.89
CA ARG A 88 6.13 8.85 24.75
C ARG A 88 5.30 8.10 23.72
N PHE A 89 4.13 8.63 23.43
CA PHE A 89 3.28 8.16 22.33
C PHE A 89 3.16 9.22 21.25
N TRP A 90 3.05 8.77 20.01
CA TRP A 90 2.66 9.60 18.88
C TRP A 90 1.33 9.08 18.32
N ILE A 91 0.34 9.96 18.21
CA ILE A 91 -0.97 9.66 17.63
C ILE A 91 -1.43 10.91 16.88
N ASP A 92 -1.81 10.71 15.62
CA ASP A 92 -1.97 11.78 14.65
C ASP A 92 -2.88 12.94 15.11
N ALA A 93 -4.03 12.63 15.71
CA ALA A 93 -5.04 13.60 16.14
C ALA A 93 -4.55 14.58 17.22
N PHE A 94 -3.51 14.21 17.98
CA PHE A 94 -2.88 15.09 18.97
C PHE A 94 -1.53 15.62 18.52
N CYS A 95 -0.81 14.85 17.69
CA CYS A 95 0.60 15.11 17.38
C CYS A 95 0.80 15.83 16.05
N VAL A 96 -0.21 15.85 15.17
CA VAL A 96 -0.19 16.65 13.93
C VAL A 96 -0.66 18.07 14.26
N PRO A 97 0.07 19.13 13.84
CA PRO A 97 -0.38 20.51 13.99
C PRO A 97 -1.77 20.73 13.38
N THR A 98 -2.59 21.56 14.02
CA THR A 98 -4.01 21.73 13.65
C THR A 98 -4.20 22.46 12.32
N GLU A 99 -3.31 23.40 11.96
CA GLU A 99 -3.43 24.21 10.75
C GLU A 99 -2.07 24.59 10.14
N GLY A 100 -2.11 25.16 8.93
CA GLY A 100 -0.95 25.76 8.27
C GLY A 100 -0.02 24.79 7.53
N ASP A 101 1.13 25.31 7.12
CA ASP A 101 2.14 24.55 6.37
C ASP A 101 2.78 23.46 7.23
N SER A 102 2.90 23.66 8.54
CA SER A 102 3.37 22.63 9.48
C SER A 102 2.49 21.39 9.47
N ARG A 103 1.15 21.54 9.43
CA ARG A 103 0.23 20.40 9.29
C ARG A 103 0.50 19.62 8.01
N ARG A 104 0.63 20.33 6.88
CA ARG A 104 0.87 19.70 5.57
C ARG A 104 2.20 18.95 5.56
N ALA A 105 3.26 19.59 6.08
CA ALA A 105 4.58 18.99 6.22
C ALA A 105 4.55 17.74 7.11
N THR A 106 3.88 17.77 8.26
CA THR A 106 3.75 16.61 9.14
C THR A 106 2.97 15.47 8.47
N LEU A 107 1.84 15.75 7.81
CA LEU A 107 1.06 14.73 7.11
C LEU A 107 1.85 14.06 5.98
N ALA A 108 2.60 14.85 5.21
CA ALA A 108 3.44 14.31 4.16
C ALA A 108 4.67 13.55 4.71
N SER A 109 5.05 13.83 5.96
CA SER A 109 6.14 13.16 6.66
C SER A 109 5.69 11.97 7.51
N MET A 110 4.41 11.58 7.48
CA MET A 110 3.89 10.51 8.35
C MET A 110 4.70 9.21 8.17
N GLY A 111 4.93 8.75 6.94
CA GLY A 111 5.73 7.54 6.71
C GLY A 111 7.13 7.59 7.34
N TRP A 112 7.78 8.76 7.32
CA TRP A 112 9.06 8.96 8.00
C TRP A 112 8.91 8.91 9.53
N ILE A 113 7.88 9.53 10.10
CA ILE A 113 7.59 9.46 11.54
C ILE A 113 7.37 8.01 12.00
N TYR A 114 6.57 7.23 11.27
CA TYR A 114 6.34 5.81 11.59
C TYR A 114 7.63 4.98 11.49
N SER A 115 8.55 5.33 10.59
CA SER A 115 9.86 4.67 10.48
C SER A 115 10.83 4.96 11.62
N LEU A 116 10.63 6.06 12.35
CA LEU A 116 11.44 6.43 13.50
C LEU A 116 10.91 5.86 14.82
N ALA A 117 9.66 5.41 14.85
CA ALA A 117 9.05 4.86 16.05
C ALA A 117 9.75 3.54 16.45
N ALA A 118 9.86 3.28 17.74
CA ALA A 118 10.40 2.01 18.23
C ALA A 118 9.50 0.83 17.83
N GLU A 119 8.19 1.07 17.85
CA GLU A 119 7.14 0.15 17.45
C GLU A 119 5.87 0.92 17.13
N VAL A 120 4.95 0.22 16.45
CA VAL A 120 3.64 0.74 16.08
C VAL A 120 2.56 -0.18 16.63
N ILE A 121 1.65 0.39 17.41
CA ILE A 121 0.50 -0.33 17.96
C ILE A 121 -0.71 -0.01 17.09
N CYS A 122 -1.16 -1.02 16.36
CA CYS A 122 -2.39 -1.01 15.59
C CYS A 122 -3.56 -1.32 16.53
N VAL A 123 -4.41 -0.32 16.76
CA VAL A 123 -5.59 -0.46 17.62
C VAL A 123 -6.82 -0.68 16.75
N LEU A 124 -7.29 -1.92 16.75
CA LEU A 124 -8.48 -2.34 16.04
C LEU A 124 -9.74 -1.90 16.78
N SER A 125 -10.88 -1.93 16.07
CA SER A 125 -12.16 -1.61 16.67
C SER A 125 -12.55 -2.63 17.74
N PRO A 126 -13.49 -2.29 18.65
CA PRO A 126 -14.00 -3.25 19.62
C PRO A 126 -14.64 -4.50 18.99
N ALA A 127 -15.14 -4.40 17.76
CA ALA A 127 -15.73 -5.54 17.05
C ALA A 127 -14.68 -6.62 16.71
N ALA A 128 -13.41 -6.24 16.57
CA ALA A 128 -12.30 -7.16 16.35
C ALA A 128 -11.79 -7.82 17.65
N ARG A 129 -12.37 -7.54 18.82
CA ARG A 129 -11.86 -8.06 20.10
C ARG A 129 -11.76 -9.58 20.14
N SER A 130 -12.73 -10.28 19.53
CA SER A 130 -12.73 -11.74 19.48
C SER A 130 -11.49 -12.31 18.78
N ILE A 131 -10.95 -11.64 17.76
CA ILE A 131 -9.74 -12.11 17.06
C ILE A 131 -8.52 -12.02 17.97
N ILE A 132 -8.38 -10.93 18.74
CA ILE A 132 -7.28 -10.74 19.69
C ILE A 132 -7.37 -11.77 20.82
N ASP A 133 -8.57 -11.98 21.37
CA ASP A 133 -8.77 -12.95 22.45
C ASP A 133 -8.49 -14.38 21.98
N GLN A 134 -8.89 -14.74 20.76
CA GLN A 134 -8.64 -16.08 20.19
C GLN A 134 -7.16 -16.31 19.93
N ILE A 135 -6.47 -15.37 19.28
CA ILE A 135 -5.04 -15.48 19.00
C ILE A 135 -4.22 -15.52 20.30
N SER A 136 -4.62 -14.75 21.33
CA SER A 136 -3.93 -14.77 22.63
C SER A 136 -4.01 -16.12 23.36
N LYS A 137 -5.00 -16.96 23.05
CA LYS A 137 -5.26 -18.23 23.72
C LYS A 137 -4.92 -19.45 22.85
N SER A 138 -4.91 -19.29 21.53
CA SER A 138 -4.75 -20.37 20.56
C SER A 138 -4.35 -19.84 19.18
N ASP A 139 -3.76 -20.68 18.33
CA ASP A 139 -3.44 -20.30 16.95
C ASP A 139 -4.64 -20.36 15.98
N SER A 140 -5.85 -20.59 16.49
CA SER A 140 -7.06 -20.78 15.69
C SER A 140 -8.00 -19.59 15.77
N ILE A 141 -8.44 -19.11 14.61
CA ILE A 141 -9.45 -18.06 14.47
C ILE A 141 -10.70 -18.67 13.85
N ASP A 142 -11.87 -18.43 14.44
CA ASP A 142 -13.14 -18.83 13.85
C ASP A 142 -13.59 -17.89 12.72
N GLU A 143 -14.53 -18.36 11.90
CA GLU A 143 -15.01 -17.60 10.74
C GLU A 143 -15.76 -16.32 11.14
N ALA A 144 -16.36 -16.25 12.33
CA ALA A 144 -17.07 -15.05 12.79
C ALA A 144 -16.08 -13.93 13.15
N ALA A 145 -14.97 -14.25 13.82
CA ALA A 145 -13.87 -13.34 14.11
C ALA A 145 -13.18 -12.87 12.81
N LEU A 146 -13.00 -13.77 11.84
CA LEU A 146 -12.47 -13.41 10.53
C LEU A 146 -13.38 -12.42 9.80
N ASN A 147 -14.69 -12.67 9.78
CA ASN A 147 -15.69 -11.75 9.21
C ASN A 147 -15.76 -10.39 9.92
N ALA A 148 -15.49 -10.36 11.23
CA ALA A 148 -15.39 -9.10 11.97
C ALA A 148 -14.17 -8.31 11.55
N MET A 149 -13.01 -8.99 11.38
CA MET A 149 -11.77 -8.36 10.92
C MET A 149 -11.87 -7.85 9.48
N GLU A 150 -12.52 -8.60 8.58
CA GLU A 150 -12.80 -8.15 7.20
C GLU A 150 -13.58 -6.82 7.14
N LYS A 151 -14.40 -6.56 8.16
CA LYS A 151 -15.23 -5.34 8.27
C LYS A 151 -14.58 -4.26 9.12
N ASP A 152 -13.42 -4.52 9.72
CA ASP A 152 -12.75 -3.53 10.55
C ASP A 152 -12.21 -2.41 9.66
N GLU A 153 -12.61 -1.18 9.97
CA GLU A 153 -12.28 -0.01 9.15
C GLU A 153 -10.76 0.16 9.01
N TRP A 154 -10.00 -0.17 10.05
CA TRP A 154 -8.55 -0.04 10.06
C TRP A 154 -7.90 -0.89 8.96
N VAL A 155 -8.40 -2.11 8.73
CA VAL A 155 -7.88 -3.06 7.73
C VAL A 155 -7.99 -2.50 6.31
N SER A 156 -9.08 -1.80 6.04
CA SER A 156 -9.40 -1.29 4.70
C SER A 156 -8.83 0.09 4.39
N ARG A 157 -8.39 0.87 5.38
CA ARG A 157 -8.05 2.29 5.19
C ARG A 157 -6.76 2.52 4.38
N ALA A 158 -6.75 3.60 3.60
CA ALA A 158 -5.60 4.06 2.84
C ALA A 158 -4.40 4.42 3.73
N TRP A 159 -4.64 5.20 4.79
CA TRP A 159 -3.59 5.66 5.70
C TRP A 159 -2.84 4.53 6.38
N THR A 160 -3.53 3.44 6.74
CA THR A 160 -2.92 2.31 7.46
C THR A 160 -1.85 1.60 6.63
N TYR A 161 -1.83 1.80 5.31
CA TYR A 161 -0.75 1.31 4.45
C TYR A 161 0.60 1.88 4.85
N GLN A 162 0.77 3.20 4.80
CA GLN A 162 2.06 3.83 5.12
C GLN A 162 2.47 3.67 6.59
N GLU A 163 1.48 3.56 7.48
CA GLU A 163 1.70 3.39 8.90
C GLU A 163 2.37 2.04 9.16
N VAL A 164 1.86 0.98 8.55
CA VAL A 164 2.38 -0.39 8.67
C VAL A 164 3.68 -0.58 7.90
N VAL A 165 3.73 -0.27 6.61
CA VAL A 165 4.87 -0.66 5.77
C VAL A 165 6.18 0.07 6.14
N ASN A 166 6.08 1.20 6.83
CA ASN A 166 7.24 1.93 7.34
C ASN A 166 7.58 1.60 8.79
N SER A 167 6.75 0.84 9.50
CA SER A 167 6.98 0.48 10.91
C SER A 167 8.20 -0.43 11.08
N PRO A 168 9.09 -0.18 12.05
CA PRO A 168 10.14 -1.14 12.41
C PRO A 168 9.58 -2.40 13.08
N SER A 169 8.48 -2.28 13.81
CA SER A 169 7.80 -3.37 14.53
C SER A 169 6.32 -3.05 14.69
N ILE A 170 5.46 -4.06 14.62
CA ILE A 170 4.00 -3.90 14.63
C ILE A 170 3.38 -4.83 15.67
N PHE A 171 2.45 -4.28 16.44
CA PHE A 171 1.64 -5.02 17.40
C PHE A 171 0.16 -4.68 17.24
N PHE A 172 -0.69 -5.66 17.53
CA PHE A 172 -2.14 -5.50 17.45
C PHE A 172 -2.78 -5.56 18.82
N THR A 173 -3.71 -4.64 19.07
CA THR A 173 -4.62 -4.68 20.21
C THR A 173 -6.00 -4.15 19.81
N CYS A 174 -6.95 -4.11 20.74
CA CYS A 174 -8.30 -3.60 20.49
C CYS A 174 -8.63 -2.47 21.47
N ALA A 175 -9.37 -1.48 20.96
CA ALA A 175 -10.02 -0.49 21.80
C ALA A 175 -11.00 -1.17 22.78
N ALA A 176 -11.06 -0.68 24.01
CA ALA A 176 -12.00 -1.18 25.02
C ALA A 176 -13.44 -0.73 24.72
N LEU A 177 -14.42 -1.54 25.15
CA LEU A 177 -15.84 -1.18 25.09
C LEU A 177 -16.18 -0.20 26.23
N GLY A 178 -16.12 1.09 25.95
CA GLY A 178 -16.55 2.16 26.86
C GLY A 178 -15.64 2.35 28.08
N ASN A 179 -16.13 3.14 29.05
CA ASN A 179 -15.43 3.45 30.32
C ASN A 179 -15.48 2.26 31.29
N SER A 180 -15.06 1.07 30.87
CA SER A 180 -14.83 -0.03 31.80
C SER A 180 -13.74 0.45 32.77
N SER A 181 -14.12 0.68 34.02
CA SER A 181 -13.19 1.08 35.06
C SER A 181 -12.04 0.08 35.10
N ALA A 182 -10.81 0.59 35.07
CA ALA A 182 -9.54 -0.13 34.99
C ALA A 182 -9.22 -0.99 36.24
N THR A 183 -10.22 -1.65 36.83
CA THR A 183 -10.11 -2.46 38.03
C THR A 183 -10.06 -3.95 37.76
N ASP A 184 -10.34 -4.41 36.54
CA ASP A 184 -10.15 -5.82 36.17
C ASP A 184 -8.71 -6.05 35.72
N GLU A 185 -7.84 -6.29 36.71
CA GLU A 185 -6.43 -6.69 36.58
C GLU A 185 -6.22 -7.99 35.78
N ASP A 186 -7.30 -8.66 35.36
CA ASP A 186 -7.30 -9.97 34.71
C ASP A 186 -7.54 -9.92 33.19
N SER A 187 -7.82 -8.74 32.64
CA SER A 187 -7.84 -8.57 31.19
C SER A 187 -6.41 -8.32 30.70
N SER A 188 -5.69 -9.38 30.34
CA SER A 188 -4.52 -9.21 29.49
C SER A 188 -4.96 -8.36 28.30
N HIS A 189 -4.44 -7.13 28.22
CA HIS A 189 -4.65 -6.28 27.06
C HIS A 189 -3.88 -6.98 25.93
N GLY A 190 -4.57 -7.91 25.26
CA GLY A 190 -4.01 -8.83 24.30
C GLY A 190 -3.24 -8.01 23.28
N LEU A 191 -1.92 -8.04 23.42
CA LEU A 191 -1.03 -7.39 22.51
C LEU A 191 -0.33 -8.49 21.75
N ILE A 192 -0.71 -8.59 20.48
CA ILE A 192 -0.29 -9.67 19.61
C ILE A 192 0.80 -9.14 18.70
N ASP A 193 1.91 -9.86 18.61
CA ASP A 193 2.95 -9.57 17.62
C ASP A 193 2.37 -9.64 16.20
N GLY A 194 2.76 -8.70 15.33
CA GLY A 194 2.21 -8.59 13.99
C GLY A 194 2.43 -9.83 13.10
N LEU A 195 3.54 -10.56 13.24
CA LEU A 195 3.75 -11.82 12.50
C LEU A 195 2.84 -12.91 13.03
N HIS A 196 2.75 -13.02 14.35
CA HIS A 196 1.87 -14.01 14.96
C HIS A 196 0.42 -13.77 14.52
N PHE A 197 -0.02 -12.51 14.53
CA PHE A 197 -1.34 -12.09 14.05
C PHE A 197 -1.59 -12.50 12.59
N LEU A 198 -0.66 -12.19 11.68
CA LEU A 198 -0.77 -12.56 10.27
C LEU A 198 -0.77 -14.07 10.07
N ASN A 199 0.11 -14.80 10.75
CA ASN A 199 0.21 -16.24 10.63
C ASN A 199 -1.10 -16.92 11.00
N CYS A 200 -1.78 -16.47 12.07
CA CYS A 200 -3.08 -16.99 12.44
C CYS A 200 -4.15 -16.68 11.37
N ILE A 201 -4.19 -15.46 10.83
CA ILE A 201 -5.14 -15.09 9.75
C ILE A 201 -4.89 -15.94 8.50
N GLY A 202 -3.64 -16.01 8.04
CA GLY A 202 -3.28 -16.74 6.84
C GLY A 202 -3.48 -18.25 6.98
N TYR A 203 -3.18 -18.81 8.16
CA TYR A 203 -3.47 -20.20 8.47
C TYR A 203 -4.98 -20.48 8.38
N THR A 204 -5.82 -19.67 9.03
CA THR A 204 -7.28 -19.82 8.96
C THR A 204 -7.80 -19.68 7.53
N LEU A 205 -7.39 -18.64 6.79
CA LEU A 205 -7.78 -18.45 5.38
C LEU A 205 -7.37 -19.64 4.50
N SER A 206 -6.19 -20.22 4.71
CA SER A 206 -5.73 -21.38 3.94
C SER A 206 -6.62 -22.61 4.12
N ARG A 207 -7.26 -22.76 5.29
CA ARG A 207 -8.12 -23.90 5.64
C ARG A 207 -9.58 -23.73 5.26
N LEU A 208 -10.03 -22.53 4.93
CA LEU A 208 -11.37 -22.32 4.38
C LEU A 208 -11.51 -23.06 3.04
N PRO A 209 -12.71 -23.54 2.69
CA PRO A 209 -12.95 -24.13 1.38
C PRO A 209 -12.76 -23.08 0.26
N GLY A 210 -12.48 -23.56 -0.96
CA GLY A 210 -12.35 -22.72 -2.15
C GLY A 210 -10.91 -22.37 -2.54
N THR A 211 -10.75 -21.84 -3.75
CA THR A 211 -9.46 -21.38 -4.30
C THR A 211 -9.03 -20.07 -3.66
N HIS A 212 -7.75 -19.71 -3.80
CA HIS A 212 -7.26 -18.40 -3.35
C HIS A 212 -8.05 -17.23 -3.96
N LEU A 213 -8.42 -17.33 -5.24
CA LEU A 213 -9.22 -16.30 -5.90
C LEU A 213 -10.61 -16.15 -5.29
N GLN A 214 -11.29 -17.26 -5.01
CA GLN A 214 -12.61 -17.23 -4.36
C GLN A 214 -12.51 -16.57 -2.98
N LYS A 215 -11.49 -16.92 -2.20
CA LYS A 215 -11.24 -16.33 -0.88
C LYS A 215 -10.92 -14.85 -0.97
N SER A 216 -10.12 -14.41 -1.95
CA SER A 216 -9.83 -12.99 -2.18
C SER A 216 -11.08 -12.17 -2.56
N HIS A 217 -12.10 -12.79 -3.16
CA HIS A 217 -13.40 -12.13 -3.38
C HIS A 217 -14.27 -12.12 -2.14
N GLN A 218 -14.20 -13.18 -1.34
CA GLN A 218 -14.97 -13.28 -0.11
C GLN A 218 -14.43 -12.35 0.98
N PHE A 219 -13.11 -12.19 1.04
CA PHE A 219 -12.38 -11.41 2.05
C PHE A 219 -11.38 -10.43 1.39
N PRO A 220 -11.85 -9.47 0.58
CA PRO A 220 -10.98 -8.57 -0.16
C PRO A 220 -10.11 -7.66 0.72
N CYS A 221 -10.60 -7.26 1.89
CA CYS A 221 -9.84 -6.42 2.82
C CYS A 221 -8.75 -7.22 3.51
N LEU A 222 -9.05 -8.45 3.96
CA LEU A 222 -8.06 -9.34 4.54
C LEU A 222 -7.01 -9.77 3.53
N ASP A 223 -7.38 -10.05 2.27
CA ASP A 223 -6.43 -10.33 1.19
C ASP A 223 -5.47 -9.14 0.99
N ALA A 224 -5.99 -7.92 0.88
CA ALA A 224 -5.18 -6.71 0.81
C ALA A 224 -4.32 -6.46 2.07
N PHE A 225 -4.78 -6.93 3.22
CA PHE A 225 -4.05 -6.86 4.48
C PHE A 225 -2.93 -7.89 4.57
N GLN A 226 -3.10 -9.09 4.01
CA GLN A 226 -2.00 -10.05 3.89
C GLN A 226 -0.89 -9.50 2.99
N GLU A 227 -1.27 -8.88 1.87
CA GLU A 227 -0.33 -8.21 0.96
C GLU A 227 0.43 -7.07 1.64
N LEU A 228 -0.26 -6.25 2.44
CA LEU A 228 0.36 -5.20 3.25
C LEU A 228 1.47 -5.72 4.16
N ILE A 229 1.19 -6.79 4.90
CA ILE A 229 2.13 -7.34 5.88
C ILE A 229 3.27 -8.08 5.17
N ALA A 230 2.98 -8.72 4.03
CA ALA A 230 4.02 -9.27 3.16
C ALA A 230 4.96 -8.17 2.65
N ASP A 231 4.41 -7.03 2.20
CA ASP A 231 5.19 -5.86 1.78
C ASP A 231 6.01 -5.25 2.93
N TRP A 232 5.45 -5.19 4.14
CA TRP A 232 6.20 -4.78 5.33
C TRP A 232 7.41 -5.68 5.61
N ARG A 233 7.32 -6.98 5.34
CA ARG A 233 8.38 -7.96 5.65
C ARG A 233 9.38 -8.20 4.53
N LEU A 234 8.92 -8.19 3.29
CA LEU A 234 9.73 -8.57 2.13
C LEU A 234 10.40 -7.38 1.48
N ALA A 235 9.75 -6.22 1.43
CA ALA A 235 10.41 -5.02 0.95
C ALA A 235 11.29 -4.48 2.08
N MET A 236 12.59 -4.35 1.84
CA MET A 236 13.40 -3.53 2.74
C MET A 236 12.81 -2.11 2.75
N TYR A 237 12.87 -1.45 3.92
CA TYR A 237 12.50 -0.04 4.02
C TYR A 237 13.15 0.70 2.83
N GLN A 238 12.33 1.41 2.02
CA GLN A 238 12.74 2.23 0.88
C GLN A 238 12.89 1.57 -0.52
N GLU A 239 12.61 0.27 -0.67
CA GLU A 239 12.77 -0.46 -1.94
C GLU A 239 11.45 -0.75 -2.68
N ARG A 240 10.33 -0.21 -2.21
CA ARG A 240 9.02 -0.42 -2.85
C ARG A 240 8.95 0.26 -4.20
N SER A 241 8.38 -0.46 -5.16
CA SER A 241 8.05 0.11 -6.46
C SER A 241 6.75 0.90 -6.40
N ALA A 242 6.63 1.93 -7.23
CA ALA A 242 5.41 2.72 -7.40
C ALA A 242 4.22 1.83 -7.75
N LEU A 243 4.42 0.83 -8.61
CA LEU A 243 3.38 -0.13 -8.97
C LEU A 243 2.95 -1.01 -7.78
N GLN A 244 3.88 -1.49 -6.96
CA GLN A 244 3.57 -2.25 -5.75
C GLN A 244 2.75 -1.43 -4.75
N VAL A 245 3.13 -0.16 -4.55
CA VAL A 245 2.39 0.80 -3.72
C VAL A 245 0.98 1.02 -4.28
N LEU A 246 0.85 1.27 -5.59
CA LEU A 246 -0.44 1.46 -6.26
C LEU A 246 -1.36 0.24 -6.16
N THR A 247 -0.81 -0.95 -6.34
CA THR A 247 -1.52 -2.23 -6.19
C THR A 247 -2.12 -2.38 -4.80
N ASN A 248 -1.34 -2.12 -3.75
CA ASN A 248 -1.82 -2.22 -2.37
C ASN A 248 -2.88 -1.16 -2.03
N MET A 249 -2.88 -0.03 -2.74
CA MET A 249 -3.82 1.08 -2.52
C MET A 249 -5.13 0.94 -3.30
N ASP A 250 -5.19 0.10 -4.33
CA ASP A 250 -6.39 -0.03 -5.17
C ASP A 250 -7.60 -0.62 -4.45
N ARG A 251 -7.37 -1.41 -3.39
CA ARG A 251 -8.43 -2.03 -2.59
C ARG A 251 -8.69 -1.31 -1.27
N ARG A 252 -8.05 -0.16 -1.07
CA ARG A 252 -8.17 0.62 0.16
C ARG A 252 -9.20 1.73 0.04
N THR A 253 -9.73 2.14 1.18
CA THR A 253 -10.77 3.15 1.31
C THR A 253 -10.18 4.46 1.85
N GLN A 254 -10.73 5.57 1.37
CA GLN A 254 -10.38 6.91 1.82
C GLN A 254 -11.61 7.82 1.72
N GLU A 255 -11.73 8.76 2.66
CA GLU A 255 -12.77 9.79 2.59
C GLU A 255 -12.42 10.85 1.54
N ARG A 256 -11.16 11.28 1.51
CA ARG A 256 -10.66 12.30 0.59
C ARG A 256 -9.78 11.64 -0.47
N PRO A 257 -9.96 11.94 -1.78
CA PRO A 257 -9.11 11.37 -2.81
C PRO A 257 -7.61 11.69 -2.65
N GLN A 258 -7.25 12.83 -2.06
CA GLN A 258 -5.85 13.21 -1.86
C GLN A 258 -5.14 12.34 -0.82
N ASP A 259 -5.87 11.84 0.17
CA ASP A 259 -5.33 11.00 1.25
C ASP A 259 -4.67 9.73 0.71
N ARG A 260 -5.24 9.18 -0.38
CA ARG A 260 -4.64 8.06 -1.11
C ARG A 260 -3.21 8.39 -1.54
N TYR A 261 -3.00 9.56 -2.13
CA TYR A 261 -1.69 9.98 -2.62
C TYR A 261 -0.73 10.33 -1.49
N TYR A 262 -1.20 10.98 -0.42
CA TYR A 262 -0.35 11.22 0.75
C TYR A 262 0.11 9.92 1.42
N ALA A 263 -0.75 8.91 1.49
CA ALA A 263 -0.37 7.58 1.95
C ALA A 263 0.68 6.94 1.02
N MET A 264 0.50 7.03 -0.31
CA MET A 264 1.48 6.51 -1.26
C MET A 264 2.83 7.23 -1.19
N ILE A 265 2.81 8.57 -1.07
CA ILE A 265 4.00 9.40 -0.89
C ILE A 265 4.74 9.00 0.38
N GLY A 266 4.04 8.85 1.51
CA GLY A 266 4.66 8.43 2.77
C GLY A 266 5.22 7.01 2.73
N ALA A 267 4.62 6.09 1.95
CA ALA A 267 5.12 4.73 1.79
C ALA A 267 6.37 4.62 0.89
N ILE A 268 6.56 5.54 -0.06
CA ILE A 268 7.67 5.50 -1.03
C ILE A 268 8.82 6.46 -0.71
N SER A 269 8.55 7.52 0.08
CA SER A 269 9.53 8.56 0.39
C SER A 269 10.49 8.14 1.50
N ARG A 270 11.77 8.51 1.36
CA ARG A 270 12.84 8.19 2.33
C ARG A 270 13.06 9.26 3.40
N VAL A 271 12.64 10.47 3.08
CA VAL A 271 12.76 11.67 3.90
C VAL A 271 11.44 12.41 3.82
N PRO A 272 11.15 13.31 4.77
CA PRO A 272 10.10 14.30 4.63
C PRO A 272 10.10 14.85 3.20
N PRO A 273 9.02 14.64 2.43
CA PRO A 273 9.00 15.13 1.06
C PRO A 273 9.10 16.65 1.12
N SER A 274 9.98 17.23 0.29
CA SER A 274 9.96 18.66 0.05
C SER A 274 8.69 18.96 -0.72
N LEU A 275 7.60 19.20 0.01
CA LEU A 275 6.30 19.44 -0.59
C LEU A 275 6.43 20.59 -1.59
N SER A 276 6.23 20.26 -2.87
CA SER A 276 6.24 21.30 -3.89
C SER A 276 4.99 22.17 -3.71
N ALA A 277 5.02 23.43 -4.17
CA ALA A 277 3.83 24.28 -4.19
C ALA A 277 2.74 23.76 -5.14
N VAL A 278 2.98 22.65 -5.84
CA VAL A 278 2.07 22.04 -6.80
C VAL A 278 0.95 21.35 -6.02
N GLY A 279 -0.23 21.96 -6.01
CA GLY A 279 -1.42 21.45 -5.31
C GLY A 279 -2.01 20.14 -5.86
N ASN A 280 -1.24 19.34 -6.59
CA ASN A 280 -1.65 18.04 -7.14
C ASN A 280 -0.80 16.90 -6.54
N ALA A 281 -1.36 16.19 -5.56
CA ALA A 281 -0.70 15.09 -4.87
C ALA A 281 -0.36 13.89 -5.79
N CYS A 282 -1.07 13.71 -6.91
CA CYS A 282 -0.75 12.69 -7.91
C CYS A 282 0.54 13.04 -8.67
N GLU A 283 0.68 14.30 -9.09
CA GLU A 283 1.91 14.79 -9.74
C GLU A 283 3.11 14.65 -8.81
N GLU A 284 2.92 14.99 -7.53
CA GLU A 284 3.96 14.87 -6.51
C GLU A 284 4.39 13.41 -6.28
N PHE A 285 3.44 12.48 -6.19
CA PHE A 285 3.74 11.05 -6.12
C PHE A 285 4.56 10.59 -7.34
N MET A 286 4.13 10.94 -8.56
CA MET A 286 4.85 10.56 -9.77
C MET A 286 6.26 11.17 -9.83
N ALA A 287 6.41 12.45 -9.46
CA ALA A 287 7.70 13.12 -9.43
C ALA A 287 8.68 12.48 -8.44
N ILE A 288 8.20 12.02 -7.27
CA ILE A 288 9.01 11.29 -6.30
C ILE A 288 9.48 9.95 -6.88
N CYS A 289 8.60 9.21 -7.57
CA CYS A 289 8.95 7.96 -8.23
C CYS A 289 10.01 8.17 -9.32
N GLU A 290 9.78 9.15 -10.19
CA GLU A 290 10.70 9.52 -11.27
C GLU A 290 12.06 9.97 -10.72
N GLY A 291 12.06 10.77 -9.64
CA GLY A 291 13.30 11.19 -8.95
C GLY A 291 14.07 10.05 -8.28
N LYS A 292 13.37 8.97 -7.88
CA LYS A 292 13.98 7.71 -7.40
C LYS A 292 14.53 6.84 -8.55
N GLY A 293 14.17 7.14 -9.80
CA GLY A 293 14.48 6.31 -10.95
C GLY A 293 13.54 5.11 -11.11
N ASP A 294 12.37 5.13 -10.47
CA ASP A 294 11.35 4.10 -10.59
C ASP A 294 10.20 4.56 -11.48
N TYR A 295 10.11 3.95 -12.66
CA TYR A 295 9.13 4.26 -13.69
C TYR A 295 7.98 3.25 -13.72
N SER A 296 7.78 2.46 -12.66
CA SER A 296 6.78 1.39 -12.66
C SER A 296 5.32 1.89 -12.74
N LEU A 297 5.10 3.18 -12.45
CA LEU A 297 3.84 3.89 -12.67
C LEU A 297 3.35 3.85 -14.14
N ILE A 298 4.23 3.60 -15.11
CA ILE A 298 3.85 3.47 -16.53
C ILE A 298 3.00 2.23 -16.81
N PHE A 299 2.93 1.29 -15.88
CA PHE A 299 2.12 0.09 -16.00
C PHE A 299 0.72 0.25 -15.38
N THR A 300 0.30 1.49 -15.09
CA THR A 300 -1.04 1.81 -14.57
C THR A 300 -2.11 1.80 -15.65
N ALA A 301 -3.32 1.38 -15.29
CA ALA A 301 -4.54 1.44 -16.09
C ALA A 301 -5.12 2.87 -16.12
N THR A 302 -4.32 3.83 -16.56
CA THR A 302 -4.65 5.26 -16.53
C THR A 302 -4.31 5.93 -17.86
N GLU A 303 -5.11 6.93 -18.26
CA GLU A 303 -4.86 7.64 -19.52
C GLU A 303 -3.46 8.23 -19.54
N ARG A 304 -2.85 8.25 -20.72
CA ARG A 304 -1.54 8.85 -20.91
C ARG A 304 -1.64 10.35 -21.19
N GLU A 305 -0.55 11.06 -20.90
CA GLU A 305 -0.33 12.42 -21.36
C GLU A 305 -0.37 12.47 -22.91
N THR A 306 -0.80 13.60 -23.46
CA THR A 306 -0.82 13.81 -24.92
C THR A 306 0.38 14.60 -25.41
N GLU A 307 1.12 15.21 -24.49
CA GLU A 307 2.34 15.98 -24.78
C GLU A 307 3.44 15.06 -25.34
N GLU A 308 4.09 15.51 -26.41
CA GLU A 308 5.25 14.84 -27.01
C GLU A 308 6.39 14.69 -25.98
N GLY A 309 7.13 13.58 -26.00
CA GLY A 309 8.14 13.27 -24.96
C GLY A 309 7.56 12.75 -23.64
N ARG A 310 6.24 12.87 -23.41
CA ARG A 310 5.57 12.42 -22.17
C ARG A 310 4.45 11.42 -22.40
N ARG A 311 4.20 10.97 -23.63
CA ARG A 311 3.09 10.04 -23.98
C ARG A 311 3.17 8.66 -23.31
N TRP A 312 4.31 8.31 -22.73
CA TRP A 312 4.49 7.12 -21.89
C TRP A 312 3.91 7.31 -20.47
N ARG A 313 3.79 8.56 -20.04
CA ARG A 313 3.46 8.94 -18.66
C ARG A 313 1.95 8.94 -18.44
N PRO A 314 1.45 8.38 -17.32
CA PRO A 314 0.08 8.56 -16.89
C PRO A 314 -0.26 10.04 -16.63
N ARG A 315 -1.51 10.44 -16.92
CA ARG A 315 -2.00 11.81 -16.70
C ARG A 315 -2.15 12.09 -15.21
N SER A 316 -1.55 13.20 -14.74
CA SER A 316 -1.54 13.57 -13.32
C SER A 316 -2.89 14.01 -12.75
N THR A 317 -3.85 14.34 -13.60
CA THR A 317 -5.21 14.69 -13.18
C THR A 317 -6.11 13.46 -12.97
N ALA A 318 -5.63 12.27 -13.32
CA ALA A 318 -6.40 11.04 -13.21
C ALA A 318 -6.19 10.34 -11.86
N ASN A 319 -7.10 9.44 -11.51
CA ASN A 319 -6.89 8.49 -10.42
C ASN A 319 -5.97 7.37 -10.92
N LEU A 320 -4.71 7.35 -10.46
CA LEU A 320 -3.78 6.27 -10.83
C LEU A 320 -4.31 4.95 -10.30
N GLN A 321 -4.52 3.99 -11.19
CA GLN A 321 -4.99 2.65 -10.87
C GLN A 321 -3.97 1.63 -11.35
N SER A 322 -3.65 0.64 -10.51
CA SER A 322 -2.83 -0.48 -10.96
C SER A 322 -3.57 -1.23 -12.07
N LEU A 323 -2.80 -1.79 -13.02
CA LEU A 323 -3.40 -2.62 -14.06
C LEU A 323 -3.96 -3.94 -13.51
N LEU A 324 -3.25 -4.51 -12.52
CA LEU A 324 -3.58 -5.73 -11.83
C LEU A 324 -3.24 -5.56 -10.35
N PRO A 325 -4.23 -5.44 -9.45
CA PRO A 325 -4.01 -5.23 -8.03
C PRO A 325 -3.68 -6.56 -7.36
N TRP A 326 -2.51 -7.12 -7.66
CA TRP A 326 -2.04 -8.42 -7.18
C TRP A 326 -0.57 -8.39 -6.80
N HIS A 327 -0.14 -9.32 -5.92
CA HIS A 327 1.23 -9.43 -5.44
C HIS A 327 2.26 -9.29 -6.57
N LEU A 328 3.14 -8.29 -6.42
CA LEU A 328 4.20 -7.96 -7.36
C LEU A 328 5.54 -8.14 -6.67
N THR A 329 6.46 -8.81 -7.35
CA THR A 329 7.86 -8.95 -6.93
C THR A 329 8.74 -8.02 -7.76
N GLY A 330 9.81 -7.52 -7.14
CA GLY A 330 10.77 -6.60 -7.74
C GLY A 330 10.74 -5.20 -7.14
N GLU A 331 11.91 -4.57 -7.07
CA GLU A 331 12.13 -3.32 -6.32
C GLU A 331 11.66 -2.06 -7.07
N SER A 332 11.79 -2.04 -8.39
CA SER A 332 11.42 -0.90 -9.23
C SER A 332 11.41 -1.28 -10.71
N GLN A 333 10.82 -0.43 -11.54
CA GLN A 333 11.14 -0.44 -12.97
C GLN A 333 12.22 0.60 -13.23
N PRO A 334 13.49 0.21 -13.38
CA PRO A 334 14.58 1.14 -13.59
C PRO A 334 14.42 1.87 -14.92
N GLY A 335 14.79 3.15 -14.92
CA GLY A 335 14.87 3.97 -16.12
C GLY A 335 15.51 5.33 -15.84
N HIS A 336 15.66 6.12 -16.90
CA HIS A 336 16.20 7.48 -16.82
C HIS A 336 15.75 8.33 -18.01
N LEU A 337 15.60 9.64 -17.79
CA LEU A 337 15.34 10.60 -18.86
C LEU A 337 16.63 10.95 -19.60
N ASP A 338 16.66 10.72 -20.90
CA ASP A 338 17.70 11.20 -21.81
C ASP A 338 17.36 12.67 -22.16
N ASN A 339 18.00 13.60 -21.46
CA ASN A 339 17.79 15.04 -21.63
C ASN A 339 18.18 15.55 -23.04
N GLU A 340 19.08 14.86 -23.75
CA GLU A 340 19.48 15.26 -25.10
C GLU A 340 18.40 14.90 -26.12
N LYS A 341 17.71 13.78 -25.91
CA LYS A 341 16.68 13.27 -26.82
C LYS A 341 15.25 13.58 -26.37
N GLY A 342 15.06 14.06 -25.14
CA GLY A 342 13.74 14.25 -24.54
C GLY A 342 12.96 12.93 -24.39
N ALA A 343 13.67 11.81 -24.24
CA ALA A 343 13.09 10.46 -24.27
C ALA A 343 13.32 9.73 -22.95
N LEU A 344 12.41 8.82 -22.59
CA LEU A 344 12.58 7.95 -21.43
C LEU A 344 13.26 6.65 -21.87
N CYS A 345 14.38 6.30 -21.24
CA CYS A 345 15.00 5.00 -21.38
C CYS A 345 14.57 4.11 -20.21
N LEU A 346 13.95 2.95 -20.50
CA LEU A 346 13.60 1.94 -19.51
C LEU A 346 14.58 0.78 -19.58
N ASP A 347 15.17 0.44 -18.46
CA ASP A 347 16.15 -0.65 -18.34
C ASP A 347 15.48 -1.95 -17.92
N GLN A 348 16.16 -3.09 -18.10
CA GLN A 348 15.61 -4.41 -17.76
C GLN A 348 14.26 -4.70 -18.42
N MET A 349 14.15 -4.34 -19.69
CA MET A 349 12.98 -4.62 -20.53
C MET A 349 13.34 -5.70 -21.55
N VAL A 350 12.33 -6.39 -22.06
CA VAL A 350 12.47 -7.31 -23.19
C VAL A 350 11.44 -6.97 -24.27
N GLU A 351 11.88 -6.84 -25.52
CA GLU A 351 10.98 -6.80 -26.67
C GLU A 351 10.62 -8.23 -27.06
N LEU A 352 9.33 -8.57 -27.09
CA LEU A 352 8.83 -9.91 -27.42
C LEU A 352 8.52 -10.03 -28.90
N GLN A 353 8.76 -11.22 -29.48
CA GLN A 353 8.32 -11.51 -30.83
C GLN A 353 6.83 -11.88 -30.84
N MET A 354 6.10 -11.27 -31.78
CA MET A 354 4.69 -11.61 -32.04
C MET A 354 4.59 -12.99 -32.68
N GLY A 355 3.68 -13.82 -32.19
CA GLY A 355 3.51 -15.20 -32.65
C GLY A 355 2.82 -16.06 -31.60
N GLU A 356 2.55 -17.32 -31.95
CA GLU A 356 2.00 -18.29 -30.99
C GLU A 356 2.96 -18.51 -29.82
N PRO A 357 2.46 -18.68 -28.58
CA PRO A 357 3.31 -19.03 -27.44
C PRO A 357 4.05 -20.35 -27.66
N ASP A 358 5.30 -20.41 -27.21
CA ASP A 358 6.10 -21.64 -27.28
C ASP A 358 5.63 -22.70 -26.26
N ASP A 359 6.12 -23.93 -26.40
CA ASP A 359 5.75 -25.05 -25.52
C ASP A 359 6.05 -24.77 -24.04
N SER A 360 7.08 -23.97 -23.74
CA SER A 360 7.46 -23.62 -22.37
C SER A 360 6.48 -22.65 -21.75
N ALA A 361 6.15 -21.57 -22.47
CA ALA A 361 5.13 -20.61 -22.09
C ALA A 361 3.78 -21.32 -21.92
N MET A 362 3.43 -22.20 -22.86
CA MET A 362 2.19 -22.97 -22.83
C MET A 362 2.08 -23.88 -21.61
N SER A 363 3.16 -24.59 -21.27
CA SER A 363 3.20 -25.45 -20.08
C SER A 363 3.01 -24.63 -18.81
N TYR A 364 3.69 -23.48 -18.70
CA TYR A 364 3.56 -22.58 -17.56
C TYR A 364 2.12 -22.04 -17.39
N ILE A 365 1.53 -21.55 -18.48
CA ILE A 365 0.16 -21.05 -18.50
C ILE A 365 -0.83 -22.14 -18.09
N TYR A 366 -0.66 -23.38 -18.58
CA TYR A 366 -1.54 -24.48 -18.24
C TYR A 366 -1.53 -24.79 -16.75
N VAL A 367 -0.35 -24.90 -16.14
CA VAL A 367 -0.20 -25.13 -14.70
C VAL A 367 -0.89 -24.02 -13.92
N TRP A 368 -0.63 -22.76 -14.28
CA TRP A 368 -1.23 -21.62 -13.60
C TRP A 368 -2.77 -21.60 -13.68
N VAL A 369 -3.32 -21.74 -14.89
CA VAL A 369 -4.78 -21.75 -15.11
C VAL A 369 -5.42 -22.91 -14.33
N SER A 370 -4.80 -24.09 -14.31
CA SER A 370 -5.34 -25.26 -13.60
C SER A 370 -5.42 -25.08 -12.08
N LEU A 371 -4.58 -24.22 -11.48
CA LEU A 371 -4.62 -23.91 -10.05
C LEU A 371 -5.78 -22.97 -9.68
N LEU A 372 -6.33 -22.28 -10.67
CA LEU A 372 -7.30 -21.20 -10.49
C LEU A 372 -8.69 -21.49 -11.07
N GLN A 373 -8.79 -22.43 -12.00
CA GLN A 373 -10.04 -22.81 -12.64
C GLN A 373 -11.04 -23.48 -11.70
N GLU A 374 -12.32 -23.21 -11.92
CA GLU A 374 -13.41 -23.91 -11.27
C GLU A 374 -13.83 -25.14 -12.08
N PRO A 375 -14.44 -26.17 -11.44
CA PRO A 375 -15.01 -27.29 -12.15
C PRO A 375 -16.01 -26.84 -13.23
N GLY A 376 -15.74 -27.17 -14.49
CA GLY A 376 -16.56 -26.79 -15.65
C GLY A 376 -15.94 -25.73 -16.59
N ASP A 377 -14.88 -25.05 -16.15
CA ASP A 377 -14.15 -24.07 -16.99
C ASP A 377 -13.30 -24.71 -18.10
N GLU A 378 -13.10 -26.04 -18.06
CA GLU A 378 -12.33 -26.83 -19.02
C GLU A 378 -12.79 -26.69 -20.48
N LYS A 379 -14.00 -26.17 -20.70
CA LYS A 379 -14.63 -26.02 -22.02
C LYS A 379 -14.38 -24.66 -22.67
N LEU A 380 -13.89 -23.66 -21.93
CA LEU A 380 -13.67 -22.32 -22.47
C LEU A 380 -12.41 -22.29 -23.35
N PRO A 381 -12.38 -21.46 -24.41
CA PRO A 381 -11.14 -21.09 -25.08
C PRO A 381 -10.09 -20.63 -24.05
N ARG A 382 -8.83 -20.91 -24.33
CA ARG A 382 -7.76 -20.71 -23.34
C ARG A 382 -7.62 -19.24 -22.95
N GLU A 383 -7.55 -18.35 -23.92
CA GLU A 383 -7.54 -16.90 -23.71
C GLU A 383 -8.74 -16.41 -22.89
N GLU A 384 -9.94 -16.97 -23.10
CA GLU A 384 -11.12 -16.64 -22.31
C GLU A 384 -11.00 -17.12 -20.85
N SER A 385 -10.42 -18.31 -20.64
CA SER A 385 -10.13 -18.84 -19.29
C SER A 385 -9.11 -17.96 -18.55
N ILE A 386 -8.03 -17.59 -19.22
CA ILE A 386 -6.99 -16.71 -18.66
C ILE A 386 -7.61 -15.35 -18.31
N PHE A 387 -8.38 -14.77 -19.23
CA PHE A 387 -9.03 -13.50 -18.99
C PHE A 387 -10.04 -13.58 -17.85
N LYS A 388 -10.81 -14.67 -17.72
CA LYS A 388 -11.70 -14.91 -16.58
C LYS A 388 -10.93 -14.86 -15.27
N CYS A 389 -9.81 -15.59 -15.17
CA CYS A 389 -8.94 -15.56 -13.98
C CYS A 389 -8.39 -14.15 -13.71
N LEU A 390 -7.94 -13.43 -14.74
CA LEU A 390 -7.46 -12.05 -14.60
C LEU A 390 -8.54 -11.10 -14.10
N LYS A 391 -9.78 -11.21 -14.62
CA LYS A 391 -10.91 -10.40 -14.15
C LYS A 391 -11.21 -10.67 -12.67
N MET A 392 -11.14 -11.93 -12.25
CA MET A 392 -11.24 -12.31 -10.85
C MET A 392 -10.10 -11.67 -10.02
N MET A 393 -8.88 -11.61 -10.53
CA MET A 393 -7.77 -10.91 -9.86
C MET A 393 -7.90 -9.36 -9.87
N GLY A 394 -8.96 -8.81 -10.45
CA GLY A 394 -9.21 -7.37 -10.51
C GLY A 394 -8.59 -6.65 -11.72
N PHE A 395 -8.12 -7.39 -12.73
CA PHE A 395 -7.54 -6.84 -13.95
C PHE A 395 -8.47 -5.83 -14.64
N LYS A 396 -7.90 -4.68 -15.02
CA LYS A 396 -8.63 -3.54 -15.59
C LYS A 396 -8.64 -3.50 -17.11
N GLY A 397 -7.92 -4.41 -17.79
CA GLY A 397 -7.84 -4.43 -19.24
C GLY A 397 -8.97 -5.18 -19.96
N VAL A 398 -8.74 -5.43 -21.24
CA VAL A 398 -9.70 -6.02 -22.18
C VAL A 398 -9.34 -7.48 -22.51
N SER A 399 -10.32 -8.24 -23.03
CA SER A 399 -10.17 -9.65 -23.34
C SER A 399 -9.39 -9.94 -24.61
N SER A 400 -9.33 -8.98 -25.54
CA SER A 400 -8.55 -9.10 -26.78
C SER A 400 -7.06 -9.09 -26.44
N CYS A 401 -6.43 -10.27 -26.47
CA CYS A 401 -5.00 -10.41 -26.24
C CYS A 401 -4.19 -10.38 -27.53
N LEU A 402 -2.89 -10.12 -27.36
CA LEU A 402 -1.88 -10.24 -28.39
C LEU A 402 -1.01 -11.46 -28.09
N TYR A 403 -0.69 -12.21 -29.14
CA TYR A 403 0.04 -13.47 -29.04
C TYR A 403 1.53 -13.17 -29.18
N THR A 404 2.32 -13.69 -28.25
CA THR A 404 3.77 -13.60 -28.27
C THR A 404 4.39 -14.96 -28.01
N GLU A 405 5.64 -15.15 -28.44
CA GLU A 405 6.41 -16.37 -28.14
C GLU A 405 6.45 -16.71 -26.64
N ALA A 406 6.37 -15.69 -25.77
CA ALA A 406 6.45 -15.82 -24.32
C ALA A 406 5.08 -16.02 -23.63
N GLY A 407 3.97 -15.91 -24.35
CA GLY A 407 2.62 -16.01 -23.79
C GLY A 407 1.61 -15.01 -24.36
N TYR A 408 0.55 -14.75 -23.58
CA TYR A 408 -0.55 -13.88 -23.99
C TYR A 408 -0.45 -12.51 -23.33
N PHE A 409 -0.42 -11.44 -24.13
CA PHE A 409 -0.40 -10.07 -23.62
C PHE A 409 -1.80 -9.46 -23.66
N PHE A 410 -2.37 -9.17 -22.50
CA PHE A 410 -3.67 -8.54 -22.34
C PHE A 410 -3.50 -7.02 -22.15
N PRO A 411 -3.87 -6.18 -23.13
CA PRO A 411 -3.73 -4.74 -23.00
C PRO A 411 -4.86 -4.13 -22.16
N TRP A 412 -4.61 -2.95 -21.62
CA TRP A 412 -5.60 -2.18 -20.88
C TRP A 412 -6.74 -1.67 -21.78
N LYS A 413 -6.39 -1.21 -22.99
CA LYS A 413 -7.32 -0.75 -24.03
C LYS A 413 -7.14 -1.59 -25.30
N PRO A 414 -8.17 -1.69 -26.15
CA PRO A 414 -8.02 -2.35 -27.45
C PRO A 414 -6.91 -1.68 -28.28
N ILE A 415 -6.11 -2.49 -28.96
CA ILE A 415 -5.04 -2.03 -29.87
C ILE A 415 -5.56 -2.17 -31.29
N ALA A 416 -5.37 -1.15 -32.13
CA ALA A 416 -5.86 -1.22 -33.50
C ALA A 416 -4.94 -2.14 -34.33
N HIS A 417 -5.53 -2.97 -35.18
CA HIS A 417 -4.78 -3.95 -35.97
C HIS A 417 -4.13 -3.32 -37.23
N SER A 418 -4.20 -2.00 -37.36
CA SER A 418 -3.76 -1.28 -38.57
C SER A 418 -2.29 -0.86 -38.55
N GLY A 419 -1.59 -0.99 -37.43
CA GLY A 419 -0.20 -0.55 -37.25
C GLY A 419 0.78 -1.67 -36.90
N THR A 420 2.08 -1.34 -36.92
CA THR A 420 3.12 -2.21 -36.33
C THR A 420 3.05 -2.08 -34.81
N VAL A 421 2.82 -3.20 -34.14
CA VAL A 421 2.77 -3.27 -32.67
C VAL A 421 4.02 -3.97 -32.17
N LYS A 422 4.68 -3.36 -31.17
CA LYS A 422 5.77 -3.96 -30.41
C LYS A 422 5.33 -4.19 -28.97
N ILE A 423 5.65 -5.35 -28.42
CA ILE A 423 5.36 -5.66 -27.01
C ILE A 423 6.67 -5.63 -26.22
N MET A 424 6.71 -4.80 -25.18
CA MET A 424 7.84 -4.66 -24.29
C MET A 424 7.41 -5.03 -22.88
N VAL A 425 8.12 -5.94 -22.22
CA VAL A 425 7.73 -6.47 -20.90
C VAL A 425 8.85 -6.24 -19.90
N SER A 426 8.48 -5.92 -18.66
CA SER A 426 9.42 -5.75 -17.55
C SER A 426 10.05 -7.09 -17.17
N LEU A 427 11.36 -7.10 -16.95
CA LEU A 427 12.08 -8.17 -16.25
C LEU A 427 12.35 -7.82 -14.79
N ALA A 428 12.27 -6.53 -14.45
CA ALA A 428 12.52 -6.02 -13.10
C ALA A 428 11.32 -6.26 -12.17
N LEU A 429 10.11 -6.30 -12.72
CA LEU A 429 8.87 -6.48 -11.99
C LEU A 429 8.12 -7.70 -12.53
N THR A 430 7.68 -8.59 -11.64
CA THR A 430 6.90 -9.77 -12.06
C THR A 430 5.77 -10.07 -11.10
N TRP A 431 4.64 -10.51 -11.63
CA TRP A 431 3.62 -11.22 -10.88
C TRP A 431 3.97 -12.71 -10.86
N GLY A 432 3.36 -13.48 -9.95
CA GLY A 432 3.51 -14.94 -9.94
C GLY A 432 3.00 -15.66 -11.21
N VAL A 433 2.47 -14.91 -12.19
CA VAL A 433 1.75 -15.38 -13.37
C VAL A 433 2.30 -14.80 -14.68
N GLY A 434 3.27 -13.88 -14.58
CA GLY A 434 3.80 -13.14 -15.72
C GLY A 434 4.32 -11.76 -15.31
N ALA A 435 4.19 -10.75 -16.17
CA ALA A 435 4.81 -9.46 -15.92
C ALA A 435 4.07 -8.28 -16.57
N PRO A 436 4.16 -7.07 -15.99
CA PRO A 436 3.63 -5.87 -16.62
C PRO A 436 4.45 -5.50 -17.86
N GLY A 437 3.79 -4.89 -18.84
CA GLY A 437 4.42 -4.42 -20.05
C GLY A 437 3.67 -3.30 -20.75
N LEU A 438 4.22 -2.88 -21.89
CA LEU A 438 3.66 -1.88 -22.78
C LEU A 438 3.55 -2.46 -24.20
N ALA A 439 2.38 -2.28 -24.80
CA ALA A 439 2.25 -2.30 -26.24
C ALA A 439 2.54 -0.91 -26.80
N CYS A 440 3.47 -0.86 -27.75
CA CYS A 440 3.84 0.33 -28.49
C CYS A 440 3.27 0.23 -29.89
N GLU A 441 2.28 1.08 -30.18
CA GLU A 441 1.61 1.15 -31.47
C GLU A 441 2.08 2.41 -32.22
N ARG A 442 2.55 2.24 -33.46
CA ARG A 442 2.98 3.35 -34.30
C ARG A 442 1.94 3.68 -35.39
N HIS A 443 1.41 4.89 -35.34
CA HIS A 443 0.49 5.48 -36.32
C HIS A 443 1.20 6.59 -37.09
N GLY A 444 1.95 6.24 -38.12
CA GLY A 444 2.79 7.21 -38.84
C GLY A 444 3.92 7.72 -37.95
N GLN A 445 3.88 9.00 -37.57
CA GLN A 445 4.84 9.61 -36.63
C GLN A 445 4.40 9.52 -35.17
N ASP A 446 3.11 9.27 -34.91
CA ASP A 446 2.60 9.18 -33.55
C ASP A 446 2.84 7.79 -32.97
N VAL A 447 3.28 7.77 -31.71
CA VAL A 447 3.44 6.54 -30.93
C VAL A 447 2.45 6.57 -29.76
N VAL A 448 1.74 5.46 -29.57
CA VAL A 448 0.80 5.25 -28.46
C VAL A 448 1.30 4.11 -27.59
N TYR A 449 1.38 4.35 -26.29
CA TYR A 449 1.79 3.36 -25.29
C TYR A 449 0.59 2.87 -24.50
N THR A 450 0.25 1.59 -24.66
CA THR A 450 -0.84 0.94 -23.94
C THR A 450 -0.28 -0.06 -22.94
N PRO A 451 -0.50 0.12 -21.62
CA PRO A 451 -0.07 -0.85 -20.61
C PRO A 451 -0.83 -2.16 -20.80
N GLY A 452 -0.22 -3.26 -20.41
CA GLY A 452 -0.83 -4.58 -20.45
C GLY A 452 -0.13 -5.56 -19.53
N ALA A 453 -0.78 -6.71 -19.35
CA ALA A 453 -0.28 -7.80 -18.55
C ALA A 453 0.10 -8.96 -19.48
N LEU A 454 1.37 -9.36 -19.45
CA LEU A 454 1.79 -10.62 -20.04
C LEU A 454 1.45 -11.75 -19.07
N ILE A 455 0.76 -12.78 -19.55
CA ILE A 455 0.58 -14.06 -18.87
C ILE A 455 1.41 -15.09 -19.59
N GLY A 456 2.43 -15.59 -18.91
CA GLY A 456 3.47 -16.39 -19.53
C GLY A 456 4.81 -16.24 -18.82
N ARG A 457 5.88 -16.69 -19.47
CA ARG A 457 7.22 -16.71 -18.88
C ARG A 457 8.20 -15.97 -19.77
N VAL A 458 8.97 -15.09 -19.17
CA VAL A 458 10.02 -14.34 -19.85
C VAL A 458 11.40 -14.77 -19.35
N GLY A 459 12.31 -15.05 -20.27
CA GLY A 459 13.71 -15.34 -19.95
C GLY A 459 14.53 -14.06 -19.73
N SER A 460 15.39 -14.07 -18.71
CA SER A 460 16.27 -12.94 -18.36
C SER A 460 17.43 -12.70 -19.33
N GLU A 461 17.74 -13.68 -20.18
CA GLU A 461 18.84 -13.68 -21.17
C GLU A 461 18.74 -12.53 -22.21
N ARG A 462 17.55 -11.91 -22.35
CA ARG A 462 17.24 -10.88 -23.34
C ARG A 462 17.05 -9.47 -22.75
N ALA A 463 17.52 -9.25 -21.53
CA ALA A 463 17.41 -7.94 -20.88
C ALA A 463 18.08 -6.85 -21.73
N SER A 464 17.34 -5.78 -21.99
CA SER A 464 17.76 -4.65 -22.79
C SER A 464 17.17 -3.35 -22.27
N SER A 465 17.71 -2.22 -22.73
CA SER A 465 17.12 -0.91 -22.50
C SER A 465 16.27 -0.51 -23.71
N VAL A 466 15.05 -0.03 -23.47
CA VAL A 466 14.12 0.42 -24.52
C VAL A 466 13.86 1.91 -24.38
N VAL A 467 13.78 2.60 -25.52
CA VAL A 467 13.57 4.06 -25.55
C VAL A 467 12.10 4.35 -25.87
N LEU A 468 11.46 5.15 -25.03
CA LEU A 468 10.12 5.69 -25.22
C LEU A 468 10.23 7.17 -25.60
N SER A 469 9.71 7.51 -26.78
CA SER A 469 9.75 8.85 -27.40
C SER A 469 8.48 9.65 -27.16
#